data_AF-A0A953E7U0-F1
#
_entry.id   AF-A0A953E7U0-F1
#
_cell.length_a   1.000
_cell.length_b   1.000
_cell.length_c   1.000
_cell.angle_alpha   90.00
_cell.angle_beta   90.00
_cell.angle_gamma   90.00
#
_symmetry.space_group_name_H-M   'P 1'
#
loop_
_entity.id
_entity.type
_entity.pdbx_description
1 polymer ?
#
loop_
_entity_poly.entity_id
_entity_poly.type
_entity_poly.pdbx_seq_one_letter_code
_entity_poly.pdbx_strand_id
1 'polypeptide(L)'
;MPLRSATTLLLALAMLCACGDVATLPVSAGTGPDPALPPPRQTLFPTVNVAPARGWPAGAAPVAARGLRVTEFAAGLDHPRWLCVLPNGDVLVAETNAPPKPEDSSGIRGWIAGLVMARAGAGVPSANRITLLRDTDGDGVADMRSVFLEGLNSPFG
;
A
#
# COMPACT_ATOMS: atom_id res chain seq x y z
N MET A 1 -44.67 -21.11 4.46
CA MET A 1 -43.42 -21.70 4.97
C MET A 1 -42.10 -21.01 4.56
N PRO A 2 -41.96 -20.21 3.47
CA PRO A 2 -40.65 -19.63 3.12
C PRO A 2 -40.23 -18.41 3.98
N LEU A 3 -41.21 -17.71 4.57
CA LEU A 3 -40.96 -16.46 5.29
C LEU A 3 -40.21 -16.65 6.62
N ARG A 4 -40.41 -17.79 7.30
CA ARG A 4 -39.74 -18.15 8.57
C ARG A 4 -38.29 -18.58 8.36
N SER A 5 -38.01 -19.26 7.25
CA SER A 5 -36.65 -19.69 6.87
C SER A 5 -35.78 -18.51 6.41
N ALA A 6 -36.40 -17.51 5.77
CA ALA A 6 -35.71 -16.28 5.39
C ALA A 6 -35.31 -15.44 6.61
N THR A 7 -36.18 -15.35 7.63
CA THR A 7 -35.88 -14.59 8.86
C THR A 7 -34.77 -15.23 9.69
N THR A 8 -34.73 -16.56 9.81
CA THR A 8 -33.64 -17.26 10.51
C THR A 8 -32.31 -17.15 9.77
N LEU A 9 -32.30 -17.18 8.44
CA LEU A 9 -31.08 -16.96 7.65
C LEU A 9 -30.55 -15.53 7.79
N LEU A 10 -31.43 -14.52 7.77
CA LEU A 10 -31.07 -13.12 8.00
C LEU A 10 -30.54 -12.88 9.43
N LEU A 11 -31.16 -13.48 10.45
CA LEU A 11 -30.67 -13.38 11.84
C LEU A 11 -29.31 -14.06 12.00
N ALA A 12 -29.12 -15.24 11.39
CA ALA A 12 -27.84 -15.94 11.43
C ALA A 12 -26.75 -15.10 10.74
N LEU A 13 -27.04 -14.55 9.56
CA LEU A 13 -26.10 -13.69 8.83
C LEU A 13 -25.76 -12.41 9.62
N ALA A 14 -26.73 -11.81 10.29
CA ALA A 14 -26.52 -10.65 11.15
C ALA A 14 -25.65 -10.96 12.38
N MET A 15 -25.81 -12.13 13.02
CA MET A 15 -24.94 -12.55 14.12
C MET A 15 -23.50 -12.81 13.67
N LEU A 16 -23.28 -13.30 12.45
CA LEU A 16 -21.93 -13.51 11.91
C LEU A 16 -21.17 -12.18 11.70
N CYS A 17 -21.85 -11.06 11.48
CA CYS A 17 -21.22 -9.75 11.30
C CYS A 17 -20.80 -9.06 12.61
N ALA A 18 -21.22 -9.56 13.78
CA ALA A 18 -20.97 -8.91 15.07
C ALA A 18 -19.62 -9.25 15.72
N CYS A 19 -18.87 -10.23 15.19
CA CYS A 19 -17.57 -10.67 15.71
C CYS A 19 -16.38 -9.96 15.03
N GLY A 20 -16.38 -8.63 15.02
CA GLY A 20 -15.24 -7.83 14.55
C GLY A 20 -14.28 -7.47 15.69
N ASP A 21 -12.97 -7.59 15.48
CA ASP A 21 -11.97 -7.18 16.47
C ASP A 21 -11.72 -5.66 16.42
N VAL A 22 -11.54 -5.02 17.57
CA VAL A 22 -11.35 -3.56 17.69
C VAL A 22 -10.11 -3.27 18.53
N ALA A 23 -9.37 -2.22 18.15
CA ALA A 23 -8.22 -1.74 18.90
C ALA A 23 -8.64 -1.33 20.33
N THR A 24 -8.02 -1.95 21.33
CA THR A 24 -8.31 -1.70 22.75
C THR A 24 -7.38 -0.66 23.38
N LEU A 25 -6.28 -0.31 22.69
CA LEU A 25 -5.30 0.69 23.13
C LEU A 25 -5.39 1.94 22.25
N PRO A 26 -5.19 3.14 22.81
CA PRO A 26 -5.08 4.37 22.03
C PRO A 26 -3.79 4.35 21.20
N VAL A 27 -3.80 5.06 20.06
CA VAL A 27 -2.62 5.17 19.16
C VAL A 27 -1.36 5.65 19.89
N SER A 28 -1.53 6.52 20.89
CA SER A 28 -0.43 7.03 21.72
C SER A 28 0.29 5.94 22.52
N ALA A 29 -0.40 4.85 22.92
CA ALA A 29 0.23 3.74 23.63
C ALA A 29 1.13 2.88 22.72
N GLY A 30 0.92 2.93 21.40
CA GLY A 30 1.73 2.24 20.39
C GLY A 30 2.79 3.11 19.72
N THR A 31 3.02 4.33 20.20
CA THR A 31 3.96 5.28 19.59
C THR A 31 5.05 5.67 20.58
N GLY A 32 6.32 5.72 20.15
CA GLY A 32 7.44 6.15 20.98
C GLY A 32 8.52 5.06 21.15
N PRO A 33 9.52 5.30 22.01
CA PRO A 33 10.68 4.41 22.16
C PRO A 33 10.36 3.11 22.90
N ASP A 34 9.30 3.08 23.70
CA ASP A 34 8.83 1.90 24.44
C ASP A 34 7.31 1.73 24.29
N PRO A 35 6.84 1.24 23.13
CA PRO A 35 5.42 1.09 22.85
C PRO A 35 4.84 -0.14 23.56
N ALA A 36 3.64 -0.01 24.13
CA ALA A 36 2.92 -1.12 24.73
C ALA A 36 2.33 -2.02 23.64
N LEU A 37 2.84 -3.24 23.50
CA LEU A 37 2.37 -4.22 22.52
C LEU A 37 1.36 -5.18 23.18
N PRO A 38 0.09 -5.21 22.74
CA PRO A 38 -0.87 -6.18 23.26
C PRO A 38 -0.50 -7.61 22.82
N PRO A 39 -0.85 -8.63 23.60
CA PRO A 39 -0.57 -10.02 23.23
C PRO A 39 -1.30 -10.40 21.93
N PRO A 40 -0.72 -11.27 21.08
CA PRO A 40 -1.38 -11.75 19.87
C PRO A 40 -2.72 -12.42 20.17
N ARG A 41 -3.76 -12.09 19.39
CA ARG A 41 -5.07 -12.76 19.45
C ARG A 41 -5.26 -13.65 18.23
N GLN A 42 -5.58 -14.93 18.47
CA GLN A 42 -5.89 -15.89 17.42
C GLN A 42 -7.40 -15.91 17.19
N THR A 43 -7.82 -15.59 15.97
CA THR A 43 -9.22 -15.64 15.55
C THR A 43 -9.37 -16.57 14.35
N LEU A 44 -10.56 -17.19 14.20
CA LEU A 44 -10.86 -18.03 13.04
C LEU A 44 -10.96 -17.22 11.74
N PHE A 45 -11.34 -15.95 11.84
CA PHE A 45 -11.42 -15.02 10.73
C PHE A 45 -10.49 -13.82 10.98
N PRO A 46 -9.63 -13.47 10.02
CA PRO A 46 -8.72 -12.35 10.17
C PRO A 46 -9.47 -11.02 10.09
N THR A 47 -9.06 -10.06 10.92
CA THR A 47 -9.52 -8.68 10.78
C THR A 47 -8.68 -7.99 9.71
N VAL A 48 -9.32 -7.57 8.61
CA VAL A 48 -8.67 -6.88 7.50
C VAL A 48 -9.09 -5.42 7.48
N ASN A 49 -8.17 -4.51 7.83
CA ASN A 49 -8.40 -3.07 7.76
C ASN A 49 -7.40 -2.43 6.79
N VAL A 50 -7.75 -2.44 5.50
CA VAL A 50 -6.93 -1.79 4.46
C VAL A 50 -7.17 -0.30 4.50
N ALA A 51 -6.14 0.47 4.85
CA ALA A 51 -6.17 1.93 4.77
C ALA A 51 -6.34 2.35 3.30
N PRO A 52 -7.37 3.15 2.96
CA PRO A 52 -7.53 3.66 1.60
C PRO A 52 -6.41 4.65 1.28
N ALA A 53 -5.59 4.34 0.28
CA ALA A 53 -4.62 5.28 -0.26
C ALA A 53 -5.36 6.39 -1.01
N ARG A 54 -5.41 7.60 -0.43
CA ARG A 54 -5.88 8.80 -1.13
C ARG A 54 -4.68 9.58 -1.61
N GLY A 55 -4.62 9.81 -2.91
CA GLY A 55 -3.66 10.75 -3.49
C GLY A 55 -3.91 12.18 -3.00
N TRP A 56 -2.90 13.02 -3.12
CA TRP A 56 -3.00 14.44 -2.88
C TRP A 56 -3.81 15.10 -4.02
N PRO A 57 -4.64 16.12 -3.75
CA PRO A 57 -5.17 16.97 -4.81
C PRO A 57 -4.04 17.60 -5.64
N ALA A 58 -4.33 17.96 -6.89
CA ALA A 58 -3.35 18.63 -7.74
C ALA A 58 -2.78 19.88 -7.06
N GLY A 59 -1.46 19.99 -7.00
CA GLY A 59 -0.74 21.10 -6.35
C GLY A 59 -0.72 21.07 -4.83
N ALA A 60 -1.25 20.03 -4.19
CA ALA A 60 -1.16 19.88 -2.75
C ALA A 60 0.16 19.21 -2.34
N ALA A 61 0.78 19.72 -1.26
CA ALA A 61 2.03 19.23 -0.72
C ALA A 61 1.97 19.23 0.82
N PRO A 62 2.76 18.38 1.51
CA PRO A 62 2.82 18.40 2.97
C PRO A 62 3.42 19.71 3.48
N VAL A 63 3.04 20.07 4.71
CA VAL A 63 3.63 21.23 5.39
C VAL A 63 5.07 20.88 5.78
N ALA A 64 6.02 21.57 5.15
CA ALA A 64 7.43 21.41 5.47
C ALA A 64 7.74 21.90 6.89
N ALA A 65 8.72 21.28 7.54
CA ALA A 65 9.27 21.81 8.79
C ALA A 65 9.94 23.18 8.57
N ARG A 66 10.10 23.97 9.64
CA ARG A 66 10.71 25.30 9.55
C ARG A 66 12.11 25.22 8.91
N GLY A 67 12.34 26.02 7.88
CA GLY A 67 13.61 26.05 7.13
C GLY A 67 13.71 25.01 6.02
N LEU A 68 12.70 24.16 5.82
CA LEU A 68 12.64 23.19 4.73
C LEU A 68 11.59 23.61 3.68
N ARG A 69 11.75 23.09 2.47
CA ARG A 69 10.78 23.15 1.38
C ARG A 69 10.47 21.72 0.95
N VAL A 70 9.20 21.44 0.66
CA VAL A 70 8.80 20.19 0.01
C VAL A 70 8.25 20.54 -1.37
N THR A 71 8.78 19.87 -2.39
CA THR A 71 8.37 19.97 -3.79
C THR A 71 8.08 18.56 -4.30
N GLU A 72 7.09 18.42 -5.17
CA GLU A 72 6.85 17.17 -5.90
C GLU A 72 7.96 16.98 -6.94
N PHE A 73 8.91 16.08 -6.67
CA PHE A 73 10.04 15.84 -7.56
C PHE A 73 9.62 15.12 -8.86
N ALA A 74 8.71 14.14 -8.76
CA ALA A 74 8.16 13.43 -9.91
C ALA A 74 6.81 12.77 -9.59
N ALA A 75 5.97 12.60 -10.61
CA ALA A 75 4.64 12.01 -10.54
C ALA A 75 4.52 10.77 -11.43
N GLY A 76 3.42 10.01 -11.28
CA GLY A 76 3.06 8.94 -12.21
C GLY A 76 4.07 7.78 -12.24
N LEU A 77 4.65 7.47 -11.08
CA LEU A 77 5.50 6.30 -10.87
C LEU A 77 4.63 5.08 -10.57
N ASP A 78 5.04 3.94 -11.09
CA ASP A 78 4.39 2.64 -10.95
C ASP A 78 4.97 1.92 -9.72
N HIS A 79 4.21 1.96 -8.63
CA HIS A 79 4.55 1.29 -7.38
C HIS A 79 6.00 1.57 -6.90
N PRO A 80 6.41 2.85 -6.75
CA PRO A 80 7.78 3.20 -6.36
C PRO A 80 8.05 2.72 -4.92
N ARG A 81 9.18 2.03 -4.70
CA ARG A 81 9.56 1.48 -3.38
C ARG A 81 10.88 2.01 -2.84
N TRP A 82 11.89 2.12 -3.68
CA TRP A 82 13.24 2.54 -3.29
C TRP A 82 13.71 3.69 -4.19
N LEU A 83 14.44 4.61 -3.57
CA LEU A 83 15.04 5.77 -4.20
C LEU A 83 16.54 5.77 -3.90
N CYS A 84 17.38 6.02 -4.91
CA CYS A 84 18.82 6.17 -4.75
C CYS A 84 19.28 7.43 -5.48
N VAL A 85 19.84 8.38 -4.75
CA VAL A 85 20.39 9.62 -5.32
C VAL A 85 21.84 9.38 -5.71
N LEU A 86 22.16 9.61 -6.97
CA LEU A 86 23.51 9.47 -7.52
C LEU A 86 24.36 10.71 -7.26
N PRO A 87 25.71 10.61 -7.29
CA PRO A 87 26.60 11.76 -7.05
C PRO A 87 26.40 12.95 -8.01
N ASN A 88 25.83 12.72 -9.19
CA ASN A 88 25.51 13.75 -10.17
C ASN A 88 24.12 14.38 -9.97
N GLY A 89 23.36 13.98 -8.94
CA GLY A 89 22.02 14.49 -8.64
C GLY A 89 20.86 13.71 -9.24
N ASP A 90 21.11 12.76 -10.14
CA ASP A 90 20.06 11.89 -10.69
C ASP A 90 19.45 11.01 -9.58
N VAL A 91 18.18 10.66 -9.73
CA VAL A 91 17.48 9.77 -8.82
C VAL A 91 17.07 8.51 -9.54
N LEU A 92 17.55 7.37 -9.05
CA LEU A 92 17.09 6.05 -9.46
C LEU A 92 15.88 5.64 -8.62
N VAL A 93 14.82 5.20 -9.28
CA VAL A 93 13.57 4.74 -8.66
C VAL A 93 13.32 3.29 -9.01
N ALA A 94 13.19 2.42 -8.01
CA ALA A 94 12.72 1.06 -8.22
C ALA A 94 11.19 1.03 -8.29
N GLU A 95 10.67 0.73 -9.47
CA GLU A 95 9.23 0.56 -9.74
C GLU A 95 8.92 -0.94 -9.73
N THR A 96 8.20 -1.40 -8.69
CA THR A 96 8.12 -2.84 -8.36
C THR A 96 6.84 -3.23 -7.63
N ASN A 97 6.31 -4.40 -7.95
CA ASN A 97 5.24 -5.07 -7.23
C ASN A 97 5.58 -6.53 -6.96
N ALA A 98 4.77 -7.23 -6.15
CA ALA A 98 4.99 -8.63 -5.83
C ALA A 98 4.94 -9.53 -7.08
N PRO A 99 5.76 -10.61 -7.14
CA PRO A 99 5.71 -11.55 -8.24
C PRO A 99 4.39 -12.33 -8.22
N PRO A 100 3.92 -12.84 -9.38
CA PRO A 100 2.72 -13.67 -9.45
C PRO A 100 2.86 -14.92 -8.55
N LYS A 101 1.83 -15.22 -7.76
CA LYS A 101 1.75 -16.44 -6.94
C LYS A 101 0.55 -17.29 -7.38
N PRO A 102 0.70 -18.18 -8.37
CA PRO A 102 -0.42 -18.92 -8.94
C PRO A 102 -1.09 -19.85 -7.92
N GLU A 103 -0.30 -20.46 -7.03
CA GLU A 103 -0.78 -21.45 -6.07
C GLU A 103 -1.62 -20.84 -4.93
N ASP A 104 -1.28 -19.60 -4.53
CA ASP A 104 -1.99 -18.83 -3.49
C ASP A 104 -3.33 -18.23 -3.96
N SER A 105 -3.65 -18.36 -5.26
CA SER A 105 -4.84 -17.75 -5.87
C SER A 105 -6.05 -18.68 -5.95
N SER A 106 -5.93 -19.92 -5.47
CA SER A 106 -6.98 -20.93 -5.60
C SER A 106 -8.07 -20.84 -4.52
N GLY A 107 -9.31 -21.15 -4.91
CA GLY A 107 -10.47 -21.25 -4.03
C GLY A 107 -11.01 -19.92 -3.47
N ILE A 108 -11.92 -20.02 -2.50
CA ILE A 108 -12.61 -18.86 -1.88
C ILE A 108 -11.60 -17.94 -1.19
N ARG A 109 -10.55 -18.50 -0.58
CA ARG A 109 -9.48 -17.72 0.07
C ARG A 109 -8.72 -16.87 -0.95
N GLY A 110 -8.37 -17.43 -2.11
CA GLY A 110 -7.71 -16.71 -3.19
C GLY A 110 -8.58 -15.57 -3.75
N TRP A 111 -9.88 -15.80 -3.91
CA TRP A 111 -10.82 -14.75 -4.34
C TRP A 111 -10.90 -13.58 -3.35
N ILE A 112 -11.04 -13.88 -2.04
CA ILE A 112 -11.05 -12.85 -0.99
C ILE A 112 -9.71 -12.10 -0.95
N ALA A 113 -8.59 -12.83 -0.99
CA ALA A 113 -7.25 -12.23 -1.00
C ALA A 113 -7.05 -11.30 -2.21
N GLY A 114 -7.49 -11.70 -3.40
CA GLY A 114 -7.45 -10.87 -4.61
C GLY A 114 -8.24 -9.58 -4.47
N LEU A 115 -9.46 -9.64 -3.90
CA LEU A 115 -10.26 -8.44 -3.63
C LEU A 115 -9.56 -7.47 -2.66
N VAL A 116 -8.93 -8.01 -1.61
CA VAL A 116 -8.17 -7.23 -0.63
C VAL A 116 -6.92 -6.59 -1.27
N MET A 117 -6.17 -7.34 -2.08
CA MET A 117 -4.98 -6.81 -2.77
C MET A 117 -5.33 -5.73 -3.80
N ALA A 118 -6.44 -5.91 -4.54
CA ALA A 118 -6.93 -4.90 -5.46
C ALA A 118 -7.30 -3.60 -4.71
N ARG A 119 -7.96 -3.72 -3.56
CA ARG A 119 -8.29 -2.56 -2.69
C ARG A 119 -7.04 -1.89 -2.12
N ALA A 120 -5.96 -2.65 -1.89
CA ALA A 120 -4.68 -2.13 -1.41
C ALA A 120 -3.79 -1.53 -2.53
N GLY A 121 -4.22 -1.59 -3.80
CA GLY A 121 -3.43 -1.10 -4.94
C GLY A 121 -2.28 -2.01 -5.37
N ALA A 122 -2.23 -3.26 -4.89
CA ALA A 122 -1.15 -4.21 -5.16
C ALA A 122 -1.51 -5.28 -6.22
N GLY A 123 -2.66 -5.13 -6.90
CA GLY A 123 -3.17 -6.12 -7.86
C GLY A 123 -2.61 -6.03 -9.28
N VAL A 124 -1.77 -5.05 -9.58
CA VAL A 124 -1.20 -4.82 -10.93
C VAL A 124 0.12 -5.58 -11.13
N PRO A 125 0.49 -5.97 -12.35
CA PRO A 125 1.79 -6.55 -12.63
C PRO A 125 2.94 -5.63 -12.17
N SER A 126 4.05 -6.22 -11.73
CA SER A 126 5.24 -5.46 -11.39
C SER A 126 5.85 -4.79 -12.62
N ALA A 127 6.16 -3.50 -12.50
CA ALA A 127 6.89 -2.73 -13.51
C ALA A 127 8.29 -3.30 -13.81
N ASN A 128 8.93 -3.94 -12.82
CA ASN A 128 10.19 -4.68 -12.99
C ASN A 128 11.30 -3.85 -13.65
N ARG A 129 11.44 -2.58 -13.23
CA ARG A 129 12.43 -1.64 -13.79
C ARG A 129 13.02 -0.72 -12.74
N ILE A 130 14.18 -0.16 -13.08
CA ILE A 130 14.75 1.04 -12.45
C ILE A 130 14.58 2.20 -13.43
N THR A 131 13.92 3.25 -12.97
CA THR A 131 13.75 4.50 -13.71
C THR A 131 14.78 5.52 -13.23
N LEU A 132 15.40 6.23 -14.15
CA LEU A 132 16.24 7.39 -13.88
C LEU A 132 15.40 8.65 -14.04
N LEU A 133 15.46 9.50 -13.03
CA LEU A 133 14.89 10.83 -13.00
C LEU A 133 16.04 11.84 -12.92
N ARG A 134 16.00 12.87 -13.75
CA ARG A 134 16.99 13.95 -13.75
C ARG A 134 16.26 15.28 -13.76
N ASP A 135 16.79 16.19 -12.95
CA ASP A 135 16.49 17.61 -12.90
C ASP A 135 17.68 18.35 -13.54
N THR A 136 17.46 18.98 -14.69
CA THR A 136 18.51 19.65 -15.47
C THR A 136 18.67 21.13 -15.15
N ASP A 137 17.68 21.76 -14.52
CA ASP A 137 17.68 23.20 -14.22
C ASP A 137 17.79 23.53 -12.73
N GLY A 138 17.72 22.51 -11.86
CA GLY A 138 17.91 22.60 -10.42
C GLY A 138 16.71 23.19 -9.68
N ASP A 139 15.51 23.17 -10.28
CA ASP A 139 14.29 23.69 -9.64
C ASP A 139 13.67 22.72 -8.62
N GLY A 140 14.21 21.50 -8.53
CA GLY A 140 13.73 20.44 -7.65
C GLY A 140 12.57 19.64 -8.24
N VAL A 141 12.41 19.65 -9.57
CA VAL A 141 11.47 18.84 -10.34
C VAL A 141 12.24 18.12 -11.44
N ALA A 142 12.03 16.81 -11.57
CA ALA A 142 12.65 16.06 -12.65
C ALA A 142 11.99 16.40 -14.00
N ASP A 143 12.74 16.98 -14.93
CA ASP A 143 12.34 17.27 -16.30
C ASP A 143 12.61 16.10 -17.27
N MET A 144 13.53 15.19 -16.89
CA MET A 144 13.83 13.99 -17.66
C MET A 144 13.47 12.72 -16.91
N ARG A 145 12.85 11.78 -17.63
CA ARG A 145 12.54 10.42 -17.17
C ARG A 145 12.95 9.39 -18.22
N SER A 146 13.71 8.38 -17.84
CA SER A 146 14.08 7.27 -18.72
C SER A 146 14.16 5.94 -17.97
N VAL A 147 14.02 4.83 -18.70
CA VAL A 147 14.29 3.50 -18.13
C VAL A 147 15.81 3.31 -18.10
N PHE A 148 16.35 3.14 -16.90
CA PHE A 148 17.77 2.86 -16.71
C PHE A 148 18.08 1.36 -16.83
N LEU A 149 17.21 0.52 -16.26
CA LEU A 149 17.32 -0.92 -16.31
C LEU A 149 15.93 -1.55 -16.30
N GLU A 150 15.72 -2.59 -17.09
CA GLU A 150 14.45 -3.33 -17.21
C GLU A 150 14.65 -4.84 -17.22
N GLY A 151 13.55 -5.60 -17.26
CA GLY A 151 13.60 -7.06 -17.21
C GLY A 151 14.01 -7.61 -15.85
N LEU A 152 13.82 -6.83 -14.79
CA LEU A 152 14.13 -7.24 -13.43
C LEU A 152 13.03 -8.15 -12.87
N ASN A 153 13.27 -8.75 -11.71
CA ASN A 153 12.26 -9.55 -11.04
C ASN A 153 11.97 -8.99 -9.65
N SER A 154 10.89 -8.22 -9.56
CA SER A 154 10.42 -7.56 -8.35
C SER A 154 11.57 -6.84 -7.62
N PRO A 155 12.27 -5.87 -8.27
CA PRO A 155 13.46 -5.25 -7.72
C PRO A 155 13.10 -4.47 -6.44
N PHE A 156 13.31 -5.12 -5.31
CA PHE A 156 13.18 -4.58 -3.97
C PHE A 156 14.53 -4.90 -3.31
N GLY A 157 15.14 -3.89 -2.67
CA GLY A 157 16.44 -4.04 -2.02
C GLY A 157 16.48 -5.21 -1.04
#